data_AF-A0A918SXM3-F1
#
_entry.id   AF-A0A918SXM3-F1
#
_cell.length_a   1.000
_cell.length_b   1.000
_cell.length_c   1.000
_cell.angle_alpha   90.00
_cell.angle_beta   90.00
_cell.angle_gamma   90.00
#
_symmetry.space_group_name_H-M   'P 1'
#
loop_
_entity.id
_entity.type
_entity.pdbx_description
1 polymer ?
#
loop_
_entity_poly.entity_id
_entity_poly.type
_entity_poly.pdbx_seq_one_letter_code
_entity_poly.pdbx_strand_id
1 'polypeptide(L)' 'MSNPLNGVAFLDGFADNDRNRAMDFKRNEHMERLAALRDSQPDAYDRISPTIRMGLGYYENDKKNAIAHGVDVNKGNN' A
#
# COMPACT_ATOMS: atom_id res chain seq x y z
N MET A 1 -12.31 24.93 -35.47
CA MET A 1 -12.23 23.46 -35.64
C MET A 1 -11.33 22.91 -34.54
N SER A 2 -11.93 22.09 -33.68
CA SER A 2 -11.41 21.02 -32.80
C SER A 2 -10.27 21.26 -31.78
N ASN A 3 -10.64 20.99 -30.51
CA ASN A 3 -9.90 20.96 -29.24
C ASN A 3 -8.58 20.15 -29.23
N PRO A 4 -7.61 20.52 -28.36
CA PRO A 4 -6.48 19.67 -27.98
C PRO A 4 -6.90 18.69 -26.87
N LEU A 5 -7.50 17.56 -27.24
CA LEU A 5 -7.69 16.41 -26.34
C LEU A 5 -6.40 15.56 -26.35
N ASN A 6 -5.38 15.98 -25.60
CA ASN A 6 -4.15 15.18 -25.49
C ASN A 6 -3.57 15.17 -24.06
N GLY A 7 -4.43 15.32 -23.05
CA GLY A 7 -4.05 15.36 -21.63
C GLY A 7 -4.47 14.14 -20.79
N VAL A 8 -5.25 13.20 -21.34
CA VAL A 8 -5.88 12.12 -20.56
C VAL A 8 -5.10 10.80 -20.59
N ALA A 9 -4.39 10.49 -21.67
CA ALA A 9 -3.73 9.19 -21.84
C ALA A 9 -2.55 8.93 -20.88
N PHE A 10 -1.85 9.97 -20.44
CA PHE A 10 -0.76 9.82 -19.47
C PHE A 10 -1.27 9.46 -18.08
N LEU A 11 -2.46 9.96 -17.68
CA LEU A 11 -3.02 9.73 -16.35
C LEU A 11 -3.70 8.36 -16.24
N ASP A 12 -4.31 7.86 -17.32
CA ASP A 12 -4.93 6.51 -17.34
C ASP A 12 -3.91 5.41 -17.03
N GLY A 13 -2.69 5.48 -17.57
CA GLY A 13 -1.64 4.49 -17.29
C GLY A 13 -1.18 4.45 -15.83
N PHE A 14 -1.20 5.59 -15.11
CA PHE A 14 -0.91 5.63 -13.68
C PHE A 14 -2.08 5.12 -12.84
N ALA A 15 -3.32 5.47 -13.22
CA ALA A 15 -4.52 5.00 -12.54
C ALA A 15 -4.68 3.47 -12.65
N ASP A 16 -4.38 2.90 -13.81
CA ASP A 16 -4.38 1.46 -14.02
C ASP A 16 -3.29 0.76 -13.19
N ASN A 17 -2.11 1.38 -13.06
CA ASN A 17 -1.02 0.82 -12.26
C ASN A 17 -1.35 0.83 -10.75
N ASP A 18 -1.89 1.92 -10.23
CA ASP A 18 -2.32 2.01 -8.82
C ASP A 18 -3.45 1.03 -8.52
N ARG A 19 -4.42 0.89 -9.44
CA ARG A 19 -5.48 -0.10 -9.33
C ARG A 19 -4.94 -1.53 -9.36
N ASN A 20 -3.98 -1.84 -10.25
CA ASN A 20 -3.36 -3.17 -10.31
C ASN A 20 -2.60 -3.49 -9.02
N ARG A 21 -1.82 -2.54 -8.49
CA ARG A 21 -1.14 -2.68 -7.19
C ARG A 21 -2.11 -2.89 -6.04
N ALA A 22 -3.24 -2.17 -6.04
CA ALA A 22 -4.29 -2.33 -5.05
C ALA A 22 -4.90 -3.75 -5.10
N MET A 23 -5.17 -4.27 -6.30
CA MET A 23 -5.72 -5.62 -6.50
C MET A 23 -4.74 -6.74 -6.16
N ASP A 24 -3.43 -6.48 -6.34
CA ASP A 24 -2.35 -7.42 -6.00
C ASP A 24 -2.00 -7.41 -4.50
N PHE A 25 -2.62 -6.54 -3.71
CA PHE A 25 -2.37 -6.46 -2.27
C PHE A 25 -2.63 -7.82 -1.60
N LYS A 26 -1.64 -8.25 -0.81
CA LYS A 26 -1.72 -9.45 0.02
C LYS A 26 -1.37 -9.10 1.44
N ARG A 27 -2.25 -9.49 2.37
CA ARG A 27 -2.00 -9.32 3.79
C ARG A 27 -0.73 -10.08 4.19
N ASN A 28 0.18 -9.40 4.87
CA ASN A 28 1.42 -9.98 5.38
C ASN A 28 1.38 -9.95 6.91
N GLU A 29 1.18 -11.11 7.53
CA GLU A 29 1.08 -11.23 9.00
C GLU A 29 2.30 -10.69 9.74
N HIS A 30 3.50 -10.78 9.15
CA HIS A 30 4.70 -10.20 9.76
C HIS A 30 4.63 -8.67 9.80
N MET A 31 4.13 -8.05 8.73
CA MET A 31 3.94 -6.60 8.69
C MET A 31 2.78 -6.13 9.58
N GLU A 32 1.71 -6.91 9.69
CA GLU A 32 0.63 -6.63 10.65
C GLU A 32 1.13 -6.69 12.11
N ARG A 33 1.96 -7.69 12.44
CA ARG A 33 2.61 -7.75 13.76
C ARG A 33 3.57 -6.59 13.99
N LEU A 34 4.28 -6.16 12.96
CA LEU A 34 5.20 -5.03 13.03
C LEU A 34 4.44 -3.70 13.21
N ALA A 35 3.28 -3.53 12.57
CA ALA A 35 2.37 -2.40 12.82
C ALA A 35 1.86 -2.41 14.27
N ALA A 36 1.40 -3.58 14.74
CA ALA A 36 0.96 -3.74 16.13
C ALA A 36 2.09 -3.46 17.13
N LEU A 37 3.34 -3.84 16.81
CA LEU A 37 4.51 -3.53 17.63
C LEU A 37 4.80 -2.04 17.67
N ARG A 38 4.71 -1.32 16.54
CA ARG A 38 4.84 0.14 16.52
C ARG A 38 3.84 0.80 17.48
N ASP A 39 2.60 0.35 17.44
CA ASP A 39 1.51 0.98 18.19
C ASP A 39 1.54 0.60 19.69
N SER A 40 2.01 -0.61 20.02
CA SER A 40 2.07 -1.10 21.41
C SER A 40 3.39 -0.82 22.12
N GLN A 41 4.52 -0.80 21.40
CA GLN A 41 5.88 -0.67 21.95
C GLN A 41 6.77 0.17 21.01
N PRO A 42 6.54 1.49 20.94
CA PRO A 42 7.28 2.37 20.04
C PRO A 42 8.80 2.33 20.28
N ASP A 43 9.25 2.24 21.54
CA ASP A 43 10.67 2.14 21.88
C ASP A 43 11.33 0.86 21.34
N ALA A 44 10.59 -0.25 21.30
CA ALA A 44 11.07 -1.51 20.75
C ALA A 44 11.08 -1.45 19.22
N TYR A 45 10.06 -0.84 18.62
CA TYR A 45 9.98 -0.60 17.19
C TYR A 45 11.12 0.29 16.68
N ASP A 46 11.50 1.33 17.42
CA ASP A 46 12.58 2.25 17.02
C ASP A 46 13.97 1.61 16.98
N ARG A 47 14.15 0.50 17.71
CA ARG A 47 15.38 -0.30 17.68
C ARG A 47 15.45 -1.22 16.47
N ILE A 48 14.36 -1.37 15.71
CA ILE A 48 14.33 -2.20 14.51
C ILE A 48 15.10 -1.51 13.38
N SER A 49 15.74 -2.33 12.54
CA SER A 49 16.46 -1.87 11.34
C SER A 49 15.59 -0.88 10.53
N PRO A 50 16.14 0.28 10.13
CA PRO A 50 15.44 1.27 9.30
C PRO A 50 14.84 0.65 8.03
N THR A 51 15.48 -0.36 7.43
CA THR A 51 14.99 -1.06 6.25
C THR A 51 13.65 -1.75 6.49
N ILE A 52 13.49 -2.38 7.66
CA ILE A 52 12.24 -3.05 8.04
C ILE A 52 11.14 -2.01 8.32
N ARG A 53 11.49 -0.89 8.95
CA ARG A 53 10.56 0.23 9.18
C ARG A 53 10.08 0.86 7.86
N MET A 54 10.98 1.04 6.89
CA MET A 54 10.60 1.47 5.53
C MET A 54 9.69 0.45 4.85
N GLY A 55 9.98 -0.85 5.00
CA GLY A 55 9.12 -1.93 4.51
C GLY A 55 7.70 -1.85 5.06
N LEU A 56 7.55 -1.52 6.36
CA LEU A 56 6.23 -1.28 6.95
C LEU A 56 5.51 -0.11 6.29
N GLY A 57 6.20 1.00 6.06
CA GLY A 57 5.63 2.18 5.40
C GLY A 57 5.09 1.87 4.00
N TYR A 58 5.83 1.10 3.19
CA TYR A 58 5.36 0.66 1.88
C TYR A 58 4.14 -0.25 1.99
N TYR A 59 4.17 -1.22 2.90
CA TYR A 59 3.06 -2.13 3.14
C TYR A 59 1.78 -1.38 3.55
N GLU A 60 1.88 -0.43 4.47
CA GLU A 60 0.72 0.38 4.90
C GLU A 60 0.18 1.28 3.80
N ASN A 61 1.05 1.77 2.91
CA ASN A 61 0.63 2.53 1.74
C ASN A 61 -0.15 1.65 0.74
N ASP A 62 0.38 0.48 0.42
CA ASP A 62 -0.30 -0.48 -0.47
C ASP A 62 -1.63 -0.94 0.15
N LYS A 63 -1.69 -1.15 1.48
CA LYS A 63 -2.93 -1.46 2.22
C LYS A 63 -3.97 -0.34 2.11
N LYS A 64 -3.56 0.93 2.27
CA LYS A 64 -4.45 2.08 2.10
C LYS A 64 -4.97 2.18 0.67
N ASN A 65 -4.11 1.94 -0.31
CA ASN A 65 -4.49 1.92 -1.71
C ASN A 65 -5.51 0.81 -2.01
N ALA A 66 -5.26 -0.41 -1.51
CA ALA A 66 -6.19 -1.53 -1.59
C ALA A 66 -7.58 -1.18 -1.00
N ILE A 67 -7.62 -0.58 0.19
CA ILE A 67 -8.88 -0.10 0.81
C ILE A 67 -9.59 0.92 -0.09
N ALA A 68 -8.86 1.89 -0.64
CA ALA A 68 -9.42 2.93 -1.50
C ALA A 68 -10.06 2.35 -2.78
N HIS A 69 -9.56 1.22 -3.26
CA HIS A 69 -10.11 0.49 -4.41
C HIS A 69 -11.12 -0.61 -4.04
N GLY A 70 -11.54 -0.71 -2.77
CA GLY A 70 -12.55 -1.67 -2.32
C GLY A 70 -12.05 -3.11 -2.18
N VAL A 71 -10.73 -3.31 -2.11
CA VAL A 71 -10.12 -4.63 -1.89
C VAL A 71 -10.23 -4.99 -0.40
N ASP A 72 -10.64 -6.23 -0.12
CA ASP A 72 -10.67 -6.76 1.25
C ASP A 72 -9.24 -7.05 1.74
N VAL A 73 -8.68 -6.10 2.49
CA VAL A 73 -7.33 -6.19 3.06
C VAL A 73 -7.19 -7.17 4.22
N ASN A 74 -8.30 -7.73 4.72
CA ASN A 74 -8.27 -8.74 5.78
C ASN A 74 -8.20 -10.16 5.21
N LYS A 75 -8.41 -10.31 3.89
CA LYS A 75 -8.30 -11.60 3.18
C LYS A 75 -6.85 -12.07 3.23
N GLY A 76 -6.55 -12.95 4.19
CA GLY A 76 -5.23 -13.55 4.37
C GLY A 76 -4.86 -14.41 3.17
N ASN A 77 -3.55 -14.52 2.89
CA ASN A 77 -3.05 -15.65 2.12
C ASN A 77 -3.30 -16.91 2.96
N ASN A 78 -4.12 -17.82 2.43
CA ASN A 78 -4.30 -19.15 2.98
C ASN A 78 -3.08 -20.03 2.64
#